data_AF-A0A519UGT6-F1
#
_entry.id   AF-A0A519UGT6-F1
#
_cell.length_a   1.000
_cell.length_b   1.000
_cell.length_c   1.000
_cell.angle_alpha   90.00
_cell.angle_beta   90.00
_cell.angle_gamma   90.00
#
_symmetry.space_group_name_H-M   'P 1'
#
loop_
_entity.id
_entity.type
_entity.pdbx_description
1 polymer ?
#
loop_
_entity_poly.entity_id
_entity_poly.type
_entity_poly.pdbx_seq_one_letter_code
_entity_poly.pdbx_strand_id
1 'polypeptide(L)'
;MKAGYIFCLILGSGLLFASCEKMDFLEIKPENNVLTEDAIKTPEDLQRLMLSAYNQVRSAGFMGGTALVAGDVLADDAVTTNGTFDWTQIVAHSMDLFNPPGRNTWENTYNAINRANVASNSALADD
;
A
#
# COMPACT_ATOMS: atom_id res chain seq x y z
N MET A 1 29.51 51.68 28.28
CA MET A 1 29.42 50.32 28.86
C MET A 1 28.04 49.67 28.69
N LYS A 2 26.93 50.34 29.02
CA LYS A 2 25.57 49.75 28.94
C LYS A 2 25.07 49.43 27.51
N ALA A 3 25.39 50.28 26.53
CA ALA A 3 24.98 50.09 25.13
C ALA A 3 25.66 48.87 24.45
N GLY A 4 26.90 48.54 24.84
CA GLY A 4 27.60 47.36 24.30
C GLY A 4 26.98 46.04 24.78
N TYR A 5 26.52 45.98 26.03
CA TYR A 5 25.81 44.82 26.57
C TYR A 5 24.44 44.61 25.91
N ILE A 6 23.71 45.69 25.63
CA ILE A 6 22.42 45.62 24.91
C ILE A 6 22.62 45.10 23.48
N PHE A 7 23.67 45.55 22.79
CA PHE A 7 24.00 45.07 21.46
C PHE A 7 24.37 43.58 21.45
N CYS A 8 25.15 43.11 22.42
CA CYS A 8 25.45 41.67 22.57
C CYS A 8 24.22 40.82 22.88
N LEU A 9 23.27 41.33 23.66
CA LEU A 9 22.02 40.63 23.97
C LEU A 9 21.10 40.49 22.74
N ILE A 10 21.04 41.52 21.89
CA ILE A 10 20.27 41.49 20.64
C ILE A 10 20.92 40.57 19.60
N LEU A 11 22.25 40.56 19.52
CA LEU A 11 22.97 39.63 18.63
C LEU A 11 22.83 38.18 19.10
N GLY A 12 22.89 37.96 20.42
CA GLY A 12 22.74 36.64 21.04
C GLY A 12 21.34 36.05 20.88
N SER A 13 20.29 36.88 20.91
CA SER A 13 18.92 36.41 20.71
C SER A 13 18.63 36.00 19.27
N GLY A 14 19.23 36.66 18.27
CA GLY A 14 19.09 36.28 16.85
C GLY A 14 19.68 34.90 16.52
N LEU A 15 20.76 34.50 17.21
CA LEU A 15 21.39 33.19 17.03
C LEU A 15 20.52 32.02 17.57
N LEU A 16 19.63 32.28 18.52
CA LEU A 16 18.71 31.28 19.05
C LEU A 16 17.57 30.94 18.07
N PHE A 17 17.17 31.90 17.22
CA PHE A 17 16.12 31.67 16.21
C PHE A 17 16.64 30.94 14.96
N ALA A 18 17.92 31.12 14.59
CA ALA A 18 18.53 30.43 13.46
C ALA A 18 18.68 28.90 13.66
N SER A 19 18.60 28.42 14.91
CA SER A 19 18.70 26.99 15.24
C SER A 19 17.41 26.19 15.06
N CYS A 20 16.25 26.86 14.90
CA CYS A 20 14.96 26.17 14.73
C CYS A 20 14.55 25.95 13.27
N GLU A 21 15.21 26.57 12.30
CA GLU A 21 14.84 26.43 10.88
C GLU A 21 15.35 25.12 10.24
N LYS A 22 16.28 24.42 10.87
CA LYS A 22 16.87 23.16 10.37
C LYS A 22 16.53 21.96 11.25
N MET A 23 15.23 21.76 11.48
CA MET A 23 14.71 20.59 12.18
C MET A 23 14.57 19.34 11.29
N ASP A 24 15.23 19.28 10.13
CA ASP A 24 15.28 18.09 9.24
C ASP A 24 15.74 16.81 9.97
N PHE A 25 16.45 16.92 11.10
CA PHE A 25 16.78 15.78 11.97
C PHE A 25 15.54 15.09 12.58
N LEU A 26 14.43 15.81 12.77
CA LEU A 26 13.17 15.26 13.29
C LEU A 26 12.31 14.63 12.19
N GLU A 27 12.56 14.94 10.92
CA GLU A 27 11.86 14.38 9.76
C GLU A 27 12.60 13.15 9.21
N ILE A 28 12.82 12.15 10.07
CA ILE A 28 13.38 10.87 9.62
C ILE A 28 12.30 10.11 8.86
N LYS A 29 12.32 10.21 7.53
CA LYS A 29 11.49 9.36 6.67
C LYS A 29 11.88 7.90 6.89
N PRO A 30 10.93 6.96 7.02
CA PRO A 30 11.27 5.56 7.19
C PRO A 30 12.00 5.05 5.95
N GLU A 31 13.20 4.47 6.10
CA GLU A 31 14.02 4.01 4.97
C GLU A 31 13.28 3.00 4.06
N ASN A 32 12.32 2.26 4.61
CA ASN A 32 11.58 1.21 3.92
C ASN A 32 10.15 1.60 3.51
N ASN A 33 9.68 2.81 3.85
CA ASN A 33 8.34 3.25 3.48
C ASN A 33 8.44 4.46 2.54
N VAL A 34 8.16 4.22 1.27
CA VAL A 34 7.92 5.31 0.32
C VAL A 34 6.51 5.84 0.58
N LEU A 35 6.40 7.09 1.03
CA LEU A 35 5.12 7.77 1.17
C LEU A 35 4.47 7.89 -0.23
N THR A 36 3.15 7.70 -0.34
CA THR A 36 2.45 7.68 -1.63
C THR A 36 2.64 8.98 -2.44
N GLU A 37 2.74 10.11 -1.74
CA GLU A 37 3.04 11.44 -2.29
C GLU A 37 4.45 11.55 -2.90
N ASP A 38 5.39 10.74 -2.43
CA ASP A 38 6.77 10.71 -2.92
C ASP A 38 6.99 9.65 -4.01
N ALA A 39 6.06 8.70 -4.17
CA ALA A 39 6.22 7.53 -5.03
C ALA A 39 5.85 7.75 -6.51
N ILE A 40 4.91 8.65 -6.79
CA ILE A 40 4.33 8.84 -8.12
C ILE A 40 4.53 10.30 -8.53
N LYS A 41 5.64 10.60 -9.22
CA LYS A 41 6.01 11.97 -9.60
C LYS A 41 5.99 12.20 -11.10
N THR A 42 6.15 11.15 -11.91
CA THR A 42 6.14 11.25 -13.37
C THR A 42 5.11 10.31 -13.99
N PRO A 43 4.71 10.55 -15.26
CA PRO A 43 3.85 9.62 -16.00
C PRO A 43 4.41 8.18 -16.04
N GLU A 44 5.73 8.02 -16.09
CA GLU A 44 6.37 6.69 -16.05
C GLU A 44 6.17 6.00 -14.70
N ASP A 45 6.18 6.73 -13.59
CA ASP A 45 5.89 6.16 -12.27
C ASP A 45 4.43 5.72 -12.16
N LEU A 46 3.51 6.52 -12.72
CA LEU A 46 2.10 6.14 -12.83
C LEU A 46 1.93 4.87 -13.68
N GLN A 47 2.65 4.76 -14.79
CA GLN A 47 2.65 3.56 -15.63
C GLN A 47 3.18 2.33 -14.86
N ARG A 48 4.24 2.48 -14.06
CA ARG A 48 4.74 1.38 -13.19
C ARG A 48 3.72 0.97 -12.14
N LEU A 49 3.00 1.92 -11.53
CA LEU A 49 1.90 1.62 -10.62
C LEU A 49 0.81 0.83 -11.33
N MET A 50 0.46 1.21 -12.56
CA MET A 50 -0.53 0.48 -13.35
C MET A 50 -0.10 -0.95 -13.64
N LEU A 51 1.17 -1.18 -14.02
CA LEU A 51 1.71 -2.54 -14.15
C LEU A 51 1.64 -3.32 -12.83
N SER A 52 1.87 -2.66 -11.68
CA SER A 52 1.70 -3.26 -10.35
C SER A 52 0.24 -3.63 -10.04
N ALA A 53 -0.73 -2.84 -10.51
CA ALA A 53 -2.15 -3.17 -10.42
C ALA A 53 -2.48 -4.43 -11.23
N TYR A 54 -2.02 -4.52 -12.49
CA TYR A 54 -2.16 -5.74 -13.30
C TYR A 54 -1.48 -6.95 -12.67
N ASN A 55 -0.29 -6.77 -12.07
CA ASN A 55 0.40 -7.82 -11.32
C ASN A 55 -0.44 -8.33 -10.14
N GLN A 56 -1.21 -7.46 -9.49
CA GLN A 56 -2.14 -7.87 -8.44
C GLN A 56 -3.31 -8.67 -9.00
N VAL A 57 -3.83 -8.29 -10.17
CA VAL A 57 -4.93 -9.00 -10.82
C VAL A 57 -4.56 -10.46 -11.07
N ARG A 58 -3.36 -10.70 -11.64
CA ARG A 58 -2.83 -12.05 -11.88
C ARG A 58 -2.33 -12.79 -10.64
N SER A 59 -2.49 -12.24 -9.44
CA SER A 59 -2.06 -12.91 -8.21
C SER A 59 -2.84 -14.20 -7.98
N ALA A 60 -2.19 -15.19 -7.34
CA ALA A 60 -2.78 -16.51 -7.13
C ALA A 60 -4.15 -16.45 -6.45
N GLY A 61 -4.30 -15.59 -5.43
CA GLY A 61 -5.56 -15.44 -4.70
C GLY A 61 -6.71 -14.88 -5.54
N PHE A 62 -6.45 -14.18 -6.65
CA PHE A 62 -7.51 -13.59 -7.49
C PHE A 62 -7.58 -14.30 -8.85
N MET A 63 -7.28 -13.63 -9.97
CA MET A 63 -7.40 -14.23 -11.31
C MET A 63 -6.26 -15.19 -11.66
N GLY A 64 -5.28 -15.36 -10.76
CA GLY A 64 -4.18 -16.32 -10.92
C GLY A 64 -4.54 -17.77 -10.59
N GLY A 65 -5.75 -18.05 -10.09
CA GLY A 65 -6.29 -19.40 -10.01
C GLY A 65 -7.19 -19.68 -8.81
N THR A 66 -6.87 -19.20 -7.60
CA THR A 66 -7.61 -19.56 -6.38
C THR A 66 -9.08 -19.18 -6.45
N ALA A 67 -9.41 -17.95 -6.89
CA ALA A 67 -10.79 -17.51 -7.00
C ALA A 67 -11.58 -18.29 -8.06
N LEU A 68 -10.93 -18.62 -9.18
CA LEU A 68 -11.54 -19.38 -10.28
C LEU A 68 -11.81 -20.83 -9.85
N VAL A 69 -10.80 -21.50 -9.30
CA VAL A 69 -10.92 -22.88 -8.80
C VAL A 69 -11.94 -22.97 -7.66
N ALA A 70 -11.99 -21.98 -6.77
CA ALA A 70 -13.00 -21.93 -5.72
C ALA A 70 -14.43 -21.84 -6.29
N GLY A 71 -14.61 -21.14 -7.42
CA GLY A 71 -15.88 -21.11 -8.15
C GLY A 71 -16.31 -22.50 -8.64
N ASP A 72 -15.41 -23.23 -9.29
CA ASP A 72 -15.67 -24.59 -9.77
C ASP A 72 -15.96 -25.57 -8.62
N VAL A 73 -15.24 -25.43 -7.50
CA VAL A 73 -15.47 -26.25 -6.30
C VAL A 73 -16.81 -25.94 -5.64
N LEU A 74 -17.23 -24.67 -5.60
CA LEU A 74 -18.55 -24.26 -5.10
C LEU A 74 -19.71 -24.70 -6.01
N ALA A 75 -19.43 -24.97 -7.29
CA ALA A 75 -20.40 -25.42 -8.28
C ALA A 75 -20.52 -26.95 -8.35
N ASP A 76 -19.80 -27.69 -7.49
CA ASP A 76 -19.65 -29.15 -7.54
C ASP A 76 -19.01 -29.69 -8.85
N ASP A 77 -18.42 -28.82 -9.68
CA ASP A 77 -17.74 -29.19 -10.92
C ASP A 77 -16.29 -29.63 -10.69
N ALA A 78 -15.74 -29.35 -9.51
CA ALA A 78 -14.43 -29.79 -9.07
C ALA A 78 -14.45 -30.22 -7.59
N VAL A 79 -13.65 -31.23 -7.26
CA VAL A 79 -13.43 -31.66 -5.88
C VAL A 79 -11.95 -31.68 -5.58
N THR A 80 -11.56 -31.26 -4.38
CA THR A 80 -10.16 -31.36 -3.96
C THR A 80 -9.77 -32.83 -3.79
N THR A 81 -8.65 -33.24 -4.39
CA THR A 81 -8.06 -34.57 -4.19
C THR A 81 -7.20 -34.64 -2.92
N ASN A 82 -6.76 -33.49 -2.43
CA ASN A 82 -6.05 -33.34 -1.16
C ASN A 82 -7.02 -32.76 -0.14
N GLY A 83 -7.33 -33.54 0.90
CA GLY A 83 -8.21 -33.12 2.01
C GLY A 83 -7.58 -32.07 2.92
N THR A 84 -6.98 -31.01 2.38
CA THR A 84 -6.65 -29.83 3.17
C THR A 84 -7.96 -29.21 3.66
N PHE A 85 -8.00 -28.92 4.97
CA PHE A 85 -9.19 -28.47 5.68
C PHE A 85 -9.91 -27.31 4.95
N ASP A 86 -9.12 -26.38 4.41
CA ASP A 86 -9.57 -25.19 3.71
C ASP A 86 -10.48 -25.46 2.49
N TRP A 87 -10.13 -26.44 1.64
CA TRP A 87 -10.91 -26.74 0.43
C TRP A 87 -12.10 -27.63 0.74
N THR A 88 -11.99 -28.50 1.74
CA THR A 88 -13.12 -29.31 2.23
C THR A 88 -14.24 -28.42 2.79
N GLN A 89 -13.89 -27.31 3.45
CA GLN A 89 -14.88 -26.33 3.90
C GLN A 89 -15.66 -25.68 2.73
N ILE A 90 -15.01 -25.47 1.59
CA ILE A 90 -15.64 -24.91 0.39
C ILE A 90 -16.65 -25.91 -0.17
N VAL A 91 -16.24 -27.16 -0.36
CA VAL A 91 -17.12 -28.27 -0.81
C VAL A 91 -18.30 -28.44 0.14
N ALA A 92 -18.06 -28.38 1.45
CA ALA A 92 -19.09 -28.56 2.46
C ALA A 92 -19.92 -27.28 2.73
N HIS A 93 -19.72 -26.20 1.97
CA HIS A 93 -20.33 -24.88 2.21
C HIS A 93 -20.27 -24.40 3.68
N SER A 94 -19.15 -24.67 4.34
CA SER A 94 -18.91 -24.42 5.76
C SER A 94 -17.69 -23.54 6.02
N MET A 95 -17.32 -22.70 5.05
CA MET A 95 -16.24 -21.72 5.20
C MET A 95 -16.48 -20.80 6.40
N ASP A 96 -15.43 -20.57 7.18
CA ASP A 96 -15.38 -19.59 8.26
C ASP A 96 -14.54 -18.36 7.85
N LEU A 97 -14.40 -17.41 8.77
CA LEU A 97 -13.62 -16.17 8.56
C LEU A 97 -12.13 -16.44 8.31
N PHE A 98 -11.61 -17.60 8.71
CA PHE A 98 -10.21 -17.97 8.61
C PHE A 98 -9.90 -18.80 7.37
N ASN A 99 -10.89 -19.14 6.54
CA ASN A 99 -10.69 -19.86 5.29
C ASN A 99 -9.69 -19.13 4.37
N PRO A 100 -8.49 -19.69 4.13
CA PRO A 100 -7.45 -19.01 3.37
C PRO A 100 -7.81 -18.71 1.92
N PRO A 101 -8.44 -19.62 1.13
CA PRO A 101 -8.90 -19.29 -0.22
C PRO A 101 -9.82 -18.07 -0.27
N GLY A 102 -10.83 -18.01 0.60
CA GLY A 102 -11.75 -16.88 0.69
C GLY A 102 -11.04 -15.57 1.07
N ARG A 103 -10.23 -15.60 2.13
CA ARG A 103 -9.46 -14.43 2.59
C ARG A 103 -8.50 -13.92 1.53
N ASN A 104 -7.72 -14.80 0.90
CA ASN A 104 -6.76 -14.42 -0.14
C ASN A 104 -7.46 -13.83 -1.36
N THR A 105 -8.64 -14.36 -1.72
CA THR A 105 -9.46 -13.81 -2.80
C THR A 105 -9.88 -12.38 -2.48
N TRP A 106 -10.42 -12.16 -1.28
CA TRP A 106 -10.81 -10.83 -0.82
C TRP A 106 -9.63 -9.85 -0.84
N GLU A 107 -8.56 -10.17 -0.10
CA GLU A 107 -7.40 -9.30 0.05
C GLU A 107 -6.77 -8.95 -1.29
N ASN A 108 -6.55 -9.93 -2.16
CA ASN A 108 -5.90 -9.69 -3.44
C ASN A 108 -6.78 -8.89 -4.41
N THR A 109 -8.09 -9.09 -4.37
CA THR A 109 -9.04 -8.30 -5.18
C THR A 109 -9.04 -6.84 -4.72
N TYR A 110 -9.17 -6.59 -3.42
CA TYR A 110 -9.17 -5.22 -2.90
C TYR A 110 -7.83 -4.51 -3.06
N ASN A 111 -6.70 -5.25 -2.99
CA ASN A 111 -5.40 -4.70 -3.31
C ASN A 111 -5.30 -4.26 -4.79
N ALA A 112 -5.90 -5.01 -5.72
CA ALA A 112 -5.93 -4.64 -7.13
C ALA A 112 -6.79 -3.38 -7.34
N ILE A 113 -7.99 -3.36 -6.74
CA ILE A 113 -8.90 -2.20 -6.76
C ILE A 113 -8.22 -0.96 -6.20
N ASN A 114 -7.54 -1.08 -5.04
CA ASN A 114 -6.87 0.06 -4.42
C ASN A 114 -5.78 0.65 -5.33
N ARG A 115 -4.92 -0.19 -5.92
CA ARG A 115 -3.88 0.28 -6.86
C ARG A 115 -4.48 0.94 -8.10
N ALA A 116 -5.57 0.37 -8.63
CA ALA A 116 -6.29 0.96 -9.75
C ALA A 116 -6.88 2.34 -9.40
N ASN A 117 -7.48 2.46 -8.22
CA ASN A 117 -8.04 3.72 -7.73
C ASN A 117 -6.96 4.79 -7.52
N VAL A 118 -5.80 4.43 -6.96
CA VAL A 118 -4.69 5.40 -6.79
C VAL A 118 -4.24 5.93 -8.15
N ALA A 119 -4.10 5.06 -9.15
CA ALA A 119 -3.70 5.51 -10.47
C ALA A 119 -4.78 6.34 -11.18
N SER A 120 -6.05 5.91 -11.12
CA SER A 120 -7.17 6.62 -11.74
C SER A 120 -7.46 7.99 -11.12
N ASN A 121 -7.11 8.19 -9.85
CA ASN A 121 -7.27 9.47 -9.16
C ASN A 121 -5.98 10.32 -9.17
N SER A 122 -4.95 9.90 -9.90
CA SER A 122 -3.71 10.66 -10.02
C SER A 122 -3.92 11.86 -10.95
N ALA A 123 -3.41 13.04 -10.56
CA ALA A 123 -3.43 14.22 -11.43
C ALA A 123 -2.65 14.02 -12.75
N LEU A 124 -1.71 13.07 -12.77
CA LEU A 124 -0.91 12.70 -13.94
C LEU A 124 -1.65 11.80 -14.93
N ALA A 125 -2.90 11.43 -14.66
CA ALA A 125 -3.70 10.55 -15.53
C ALA A 125 -4.36 11.29 -16.71
N ASP A 126 -4.50 12.61 -16.61
CA ASP A 126 -5.16 13.47 -17.60
C ASP A 126 -4.17 14.22 -18.52
N ASP A 127 -2.86 14.07 -18.27
CA ASP A 127 -1.74 14.63 -19.06
C ASP A 127 -1.41 13.73 -20.28
#